data_AF-A0AAU0VKH0-F1
#
_entry.id   AF-A0AAU0VKH0-F1
#
_cell.length_a   1.000
_cell.length_b   1.000
_cell.length_c   1.000
_cell.angle_alpha   90.00
_cell.angle_beta   90.00
_cell.angle_gamma   90.00
#
_symmetry.space_group_name_H-M   'P 1'
#
loop_
_entity.id
_entity.type
_entity.pdbx_description
1 polymer ?
#
loop_
_entity_poly.entity_id
_entity_poly.type
_entity_poly.pdbx_seq_one_letter_code
_entity_poly.pdbx_strand_id
1 'polypeptide(L)'
;MRRVRPGAASRGALTSVAAGDTYEEPKDLPRLWHVTLSVSGERVPVQDLRRALEQLAHDHPFLLTSRYAGDHAEIRYWEEARDLHDAAAVALRLWGEHRQTAGLPPWEIVGLEVIDRETYHQRIAEGYGPAPATPVGVHPF
;
A
#
# COMPACT_ATOMS: atom_id res chain seq x y z
N MET A 1 -28.20 35.58 -50.53
CA MET A 1 -27.90 34.17 -50.91
C MET A 1 -26.45 33.86 -50.57
N ARG A 2 -26.22 32.62 -50.09
CA ARG A 2 -24.95 31.88 -50.00
C ARG A 2 -24.01 32.13 -48.79
N ARG A 3 -24.19 31.23 -47.81
CA ARG A 3 -23.23 30.74 -46.80
C ARG A 3 -21.90 30.23 -47.40
N VAL A 4 -20.90 30.04 -46.52
CA VAL A 4 -20.04 28.85 -46.28
C VAL A 4 -18.59 29.30 -46.02
N ARG A 5 -17.74 28.78 -45.13
CA ARG A 5 -17.74 28.05 -43.82
C ARG A 5 -16.23 28.06 -43.41
N PRO A 6 -15.85 28.15 -42.13
CA PRO A 6 -14.46 27.98 -41.71
C PRO A 6 -14.03 26.50 -41.77
N GLY A 7 -12.75 26.30 -42.08
CA GLY A 7 -12.10 25.00 -42.26
C GLY A 7 -12.16 24.10 -41.03
N ALA A 8 -12.39 22.81 -41.28
CA ALA A 8 -12.48 21.77 -40.28
C ALA A 8 -11.12 21.45 -39.67
N ALA A 9 -11.04 21.51 -38.34
CA ALA A 9 -9.96 20.91 -37.57
C ALA A 9 -10.02 19.38 -37.72
N SER A 10 -8.88 18.79 -38.05
CA SER A 10 -8.62 17.36 -38.08
C SER A 10 -8.78 16.77 -36.68
N ARG A 11 -9.92 16.09 -36.44
CA ARG A 11 -10.10 15.22 -35.29
C ARG A 11 -9.19 14.00 -35.46
N GLY A 12 -8.18 13.88 -34.59
CA GLY A 12 -7.40 12.67 -34.45
C GLY A 12 -8.33 11.48 -34.21
N ALA A 13 -8.16 10.44 -35.03
CA ALA A 13 -8.87 9.19 -34.87
C ALA A 13 -8.38 8.51 -33.57
N LEU A 14 -9.22 8.51 -32.54
CA LEU A 14 -9.04 7.63 -31.40
C LEU A 14 -9.42 6.22 -31.87
N THR A 15 -8.42 5.37 -32.07
CA THR A 15 -8.62 3.94 -32.32
C THR A 15 -9.22 3.31 -31.07
N SER A 16 -10.51 2.97 -31.14
CA SER A 16 -11.22 2.16 -30.15
C SER A 16 -10.62 0.76 -30.13
N VAL A 17 -10.08 0.34 -28.99
CA VAL A 17 -9.68 -1.06 -28.77
C VAL A 17 -10.97 -1.87 -28.56
N ALA A 18 -11.13 -2.95 -29.32
CA ALA A 18 -12.28 -3.84 -29.17
C ALA A 18 -12.17 -4.59 -27.84
N ALA A 19 -13.28 -4.64 -27.08
CA ALA A 19 -13.41 -5.50 -25.91
C ALA A 19 -13.41 -6.96 -26.37
N GLY A 20 -12.27 -7.63 -26.25
CA GLY A 20 -12.13 -9.01 -26.71
C GLY A 20 -10.74 -9.63 -26.55
N ASP A 21 -9.68 -8.84 -26.37
CA ASP A 21 -8.39 -9.39 -25.96
C ASP A 21 -8.42 -9.59 -24.43
N THR A 22 -8.48 -10.85 -24.00
CA THR A 22 -8.03 -11.23 -22.66
C THR A 22 -6.59 -10.78 -22.54
N TYR A 23 -6.37 -9.61 -21.94
CA TYR A 23 -5.07 -9.20 -21.46
C TYR A 23 -4.60 -10.27 -20.46
N GLU A 24 -3.79 -11.22 -20.91
CA GLU A 24 -2.92 -11.95 -19.99
C GLU A 24 -1.93 -10.93 -19.47
N GLU A 25 -2.14 -10.49 -18.22
CA GLU A 25 -1.19 -9.63 -17.53
C GLU A 25 0.17 -10.34 -17.57
N PRO A 26 1.22 -9.73 -18.13
CA PRO A 26 2.51 -10.39 -18.23
C PRO A 26 2.95 -10.79 -16.82
N LYS A 27 3.17 -12.10 -16.61
CA LYS A 27 3.52 -12.67 -15.28
C LYS A 27 4.76 -12.04 -14.64
N ASP A 28 5.54 -11.29 -15.43
CA ASP A 28 6.79 -10.63 -15.04
C ASP A 28 6.68 -9.12 -14.78
N LEU A 29 5.51 -8.49 -14.96
CA LEU A 29 5.35 -7.08 -14.55
C LEU A 29 5.20 -6.96 -13.03
N PRO A 30 5.81 -5.94 -12.40
CA PRO A 30 5.56 -5.66 -11.00
C PRO A 30 4.07 -5.43 -10.76
N ARG A 31 3.54 -6.03 -9.70
CA ARG A 31 2.16 -5.84 -9.26
C ARG A 31 2.14 -5.31 -7.83
N LEU A 32 1.02 -4.70 -7.46
CA LEU A 32 0.83 -4.16 -6.13
C LEU A 32 0.32 -5.24 -5.17
N TRP A 33 1.01 -5.38 -4.04
CA TRP A 33 0.69 -6.28 -2.94
C TRP A 33 0.29 -5.46 -1.73
N HIS A 34 -0.82 -5.79 -1.09
CA HIS A 34 -1.15 -5.19 0.20
C HIS A 34 -0.39 -5.94 1.29
N VAL A 35 0.43 -5.21 2.04
CA VAL A 35 1.23 -5.73 3.15
C VAL A 35 0.60 -5.25 4.46
N THR A 36 0.44 -6.18 5.40
CA THR A 36 0.16 -5.89 6.80
C THR A 36 1.26 -6.49 7.67
N LEU A 37 2.04 -5.63 8.32
CA LEU A 37 3.11 -6.01 9.24
C LEU A 37 2.67 -5.75 10.68
N SER A 38 2.63 -6.80 11.49
CA SER A 38 2.31 -6.71 12.92
C SER A 38 3.56 -6.88 13.76
N VAL A 39 3.78 -5.95 14.69
CA VAL A 39 4.94 -5.91 15.58
C VAL A 39 4.49 -5.78 17.03
N SER A 40 5.21 -6.40 17.96
CA SER A 40 4.89 -6.31 19.38
C SER A 40 6.11 -6.51 20.27
N GLY A 41 6.06 -5.96 21.48
CA GLY A 41 7.06 -6.17 22.50
C GLY A 41 6.74 -5.38 23.78
N GLU A 42 7.78 -4.95 24.49
CA GLU A 42 7.62 -4.24 25.77
C GLU A 42 6.86 -2.92 25.60
N ARG A 43 6.10 -2.54 26.64
CA ARG A 43 5.31 -1.30 26.60
C ARG A 43 6.20 -0.07 26.52
N VAL A 44 5.85 0.86 25.62
CA VAL A 44 6.51 2.15 25.46
C VAL A 44 5.51 3.31 25.56
N PRO A 45 5.98 4.54 25.85
CA PRO A 45 5.12 5.71 25.82
C PRO A 45 4.51 5.92 24.42
N VAL A 46 3.17 5.99 24.36
CA VAL A 46 2.42 6.11 23.09
C VAL A 46 2.75 7.36 22.28
N GLN A 47 3.25 8.42 22.92
CA GLN A 47 3.64 9.65 22.23
C GLN A 47 4.95 9.48 21.45
N ASP A 48 5.92 8.77 22.03
CA ASP A 48 7.19 8.46 21.38
C ASP A 48 6.96 7.50 20.21
N LEU A 49 6.09 6.51 20.41
CA LEU A 49 5.69 5.57 19.37
C LEU A 49 4.99 6.26 18.20
N ARG A 50 4.06 7.17 18.47
CA ARG A 50 3.40 7.97 17.42
C ARG A 50 4.43 8.71 16.58
N ARG A 51 5.37 9.41 17.22
CA ARG A 51 6.43 10.17 16.52
C ARG A 51 7.32 9.25 15.68
N ALA A 52 7.68 8.08 16.21
CA ALA A 52 8.51 7.11 15.50
C ALA A 52 7.80 6.54 14.26
N LEU A 53 6.50 6.21 14.39
CA LEU A 53 5.68 5.76 13.26
C LEU A 53 5.45 6.87 12.22
N GLU A 54 5.30 8.12 12.65
CA GLU A 54 5.26 9.29 11.75
C GLU A 54 6.58 9.45 10.99
N GLN A 55 7.72 9.24 11.65
CA GLN A 55 9.03 9.24 10.99
C GLN A 55 9.17 8.09 9.99
N LEU A 56 8.74 6.88 10.34
CA LEU A 56 8.72 5.75 9.41
C LEU A 56 7.88 6.07 8.16
N ALA A 57 6.69 6.66 8.34
CA ALA A 57 5.83 7.07 7.24
C ALA A 57 6.45 8.18 6.37
N HIS A 58 7.26 9.06 6.96
CA HIS A 58 8.01 10.08 6.24
C HIS A 58 9.15 9.48 5.41
N ASP A 59 9.90 8.54 6.00
CA ASP A 59 11.06 7.90 5.38
C ASP A 59 10.66 6.91 4.27
N HIS A 60 9.42 6.39 4.30
CA HIS A 60 8.90 5.43 3.33
C HIS A 60 7.65 5.95 2.60
N PRO A 61 7.80 6.87 1.63
CA PRO A 61 6.68 7.62 1.08
C PRO A 61 5.91 6.86 -0.02
N PHE A 62 4.96 6.00 0.35
CA PHE A 62 3.66 5.84 -0.33
C PHE A 62 2.73 4.88 0.46
N LEU A 63 1.47 5.29 0.62
CA LEU A 63 0.34 4.46 1.12
C LEU A 63 0.50 3.80 2.50
N LEU A 64 1.42 4.27 3.36
CA LEU A 64 1.59 3.74 4.71
C LEU A 64 0.50 4.28 5.65
N THR A 65 -0.25 3.36 6.26
CA THR A 65 -1.15 3.61 7.39
C THR A 65 -0.71 2.74 8.55
N SER A 66 -0.75 3.28 9.77
CA SER A 66 -0.36 2.51 10.96
C SER A 66 -1.42 2.61 12.06
N ARG A 67 -1.68 1.49 12.73
CA ARG A 67 -2.41 1.45 14.00
C ARG A 67 -1.47 1.07 15.14
N TYR A 68 -1.63 1.68 16.31
CA TYR A 68 -0.70 1.45 17.41
C TYR A 68 -1.34 1.50 18.79
N ALA A 69 -0.74 0.76 19.70
CA ALA A 69 -0.99 0.76 21.14
C ALA A 69 0.35 0.73 21.88
N GLY A 70 0.32 0.76 23.21
CA GLY A 70 1.54 0.83 24.01
C GLY A 70 2.50 -0.35 23.82
N ASP A 71 2.04 -1.52 23.37
CA ASP A 71 2.81 -2.78 23.26
C ASP A 71 2.77 -3.43 21.86
N HIS A 72 2.08 -2.83 20.90
CA HIS A 72 2.02 -3.35 19.54
C HIS A 72 1.68 -2.28 18.51
N ALA A 73 2.03 -2.54 17.26
CA ALA A 73 1.62 -1.74 16.13
C ALA A 73 1.36 -2.63 14.91
N GLU A 74 0.49 -2.15 14.02
CA GLU A 74 0.18 -2.76 12.74
C GLU A 74 0.42 -1.71 11.65
N ILE A 75 1.34 -2.02 10.74
CA ILE A 75 1.75 -1.14 9.64
C ILE A 75 1.19 -1.73 8.35
N ARG A 76 0.51 -0.91 7.55
CA ARG A 76 -0.14 -1.33 6.31
C ARG A 76 0.25 -0.44 5.17
N TYR A 77 0.62 -1.03 4.04
CA TYR A 77 1.00 -0.30 2.84
C TYR A 77 0.87 -1.18 1.60
N TRP A 78 1.02 -0.56 0.42
CA TRP A 78 1.11 -1.29 -0.83
C TRP A 78 2.57 -1.41 -1.24
N GLU A 79 3.00 -2.60 -1.61
CA GLU A 79 4.36 -2.90 -2.07
C GLU A 79 4.34 -3.30 -3.55
N GLU A 80 5.30 -2.81 -4.31
CA GLU A 80 5.45 -3.17 -5.72
C GLU A 80 6.47 -4.32 -5.83
N ALA A 81 6.01 -5.50 -6.25
CA ALA A 81 6.87 -6.66 -6.41
C ALA A 81 6.36 -7.61 -7.49
N ARG A 82 7.26 -8.41 -8.07
CA ARG A 82 6.92 -9.39 -9.11
C ARG A 82 6.06 -10.53 -8.56
N ASP A 83 6.40 -11.01 -7.37
CA ASP A 83 5.70 -12.09 -6.69
C ASP A 83 5.59 -11.85 -5.17
N LEU A 84 4.86 -12.74 -4.51
CA LEU A 84 4.59 -12.69 -3.07
C LEU A 84 5.87 -12.81 -2.23
N HIS A 85 6.85 -13.61 -2.67
CA HIS A 85 8.10 -13.79 -1.92
C HIS A 85 8.94 -12.53 -1.95
N ASP A 86 9.03 -11.86 -3.09
CA ASP A 86 9.72 -10.59 -3.23
C ASP A 86 9.05 -9.52 -2.32
N ALA A 87 7.72 -9.40 -2.34
CA ALA A 87 6.99 -8.48 -1.46
C ALA A 87 7.23 -8.78 0.04
N ALA A 88 7.15 -10.05 0.44
CA ALA A 88 7.40 -10.46 1.82
C ALA A 88 8.84 -10.15 2.25
N ALA A 89 9.81 -10.38 1.38
CA ALA A 89 11.22 -10.10 1.66
C ALA A 89 11.47 -8.59 1.88
N VAL A 90 10.84 -7.72 1.09
CA VAL A 90 10.92 -6.27 1.27
C VAL A 90 10.29 -5.86 2.61
N ALA A 91 9.10 -6.39 2.94
CA ALA A 91 8.41 -6.08 4.20
C ALA A 91 9.23 -6.45 5.45
N LEU A 92 9.89 -7.61 5.44
CA LEU A 92 10.73 -8.05 6.55
C LEU A 92 11.98 -7.18 6.70
N ARG A 93 12.55 -6.68 5.59
CA ARG A 93 13.71 -5.78 5.62
C ARG A 93 13.33 -4.40 6.12
N LEU A 94 12.16 -3.88 5.72
CA LEU A 94 11.69 -2.55 6.11
C LEU A 94 11.76 -2.36 7.63
N TRP A 95 11.27 -3.34 8.40
CA TRP A 95 11.37 -3.28 9.86
C TRP A 95 12.82 -3.32 10.37
N GLY A 96 13.63 -4.26 9.87
CA GLY A 96 15.02 -4.41 10.31
C GLY A 96 15.89 -3.20 10.01
N GLU A 97 15.69 -2.58 8.85
CA GLU A 97 16.49 -1.48 8.32
C GLU A 97 16.05 -0.13 8.90
N HIS A 98 14.74 0.11 9.03
CA HIS A 98 14.22 1.42 9.40
C HIS A 98 13.87 1.58 10.89
N ARG A 99 13.82 0.49 11.68
CA ARG A 99 13.46 0.60 13.11
C ARG A 99 14.38 1.57 13.88
N GLN A 100 15.67 1.55 13.59
CA GLN A 100 16.64 2.36 14.32
C GLN A 100 16.60 3.82 13.87
N THR A 101 16.49 4.05 12.56
CA THR A 101 16.45 5.40 11.99
C THR A 101 15.16 6.13 12.36
N ALA A 102 14.03 5.42 12.42
CA ALA A 102 12.75 5.96 12.82
C ALA A 102 12.56 6.08 14.34
N GLY A 103 13.48 5.54 15.16
CA GLY A 103 13.35 5.54 16.62
C GLY A 103 12.28 4.59 17.15
N LEU A 104 11.98 3.52 16.41
CA LEU A 104 11.01 2.50 16.81
C LEU A 104 11.58 1.59 17.91
N PRO A 105 10.72 1.11 18.83
CA PRO A 105 11.14 0.20 19.89
C PRO A 105 11.72 -1.10 19.32
N PRO A 106 12.54 -1.84 20.09
CA PRO A 106 13.09 -3.14 19.70
C PRO A 106 12.01 -4.25 19.78
N TRP A 107 10.89 -4.02 19.11
CA TRP A 107 9.80 -4.98 19.00
C TRP A 107 10.09 -6.01 17.91
N GLU A 108 9.51 -7.19 18.12
CA GLU A 108 9.62 -8.31 17.20
C GLU A 108 8.48 -8.26 16.18
N ILE A 109 8.74 -8.79 14.98
CA ILE A 109 7.69 -9.07 14.00
C ILE A 109 6.91 -10.29 14.49
N VAL A 110 5.62 -10.11 14.76
CA VAL A 110 4.73 -11.15 15.26
C VAL A 110 3.70 -11.60 14.23
N GLY A 111 3.59 -10.91 13.10
CA GLY A 111 2.72 -11.29 12.00
C GLY A 111 3.09 -10.56 10.71
N LEU A 112 2.94 -11.27 9.60
CA LEU A 112 3.06 -10.72 8.25
C LEU A 112 1.93 -11.30 7.39
N GLU A 113 1.17 -10.42 6.77
CA GLU A 113 0.20 -10.78 5.74
C GLU A 113 0.57 -10.04 4.45
N VAL A 114 0.57 -10.80 3.34
CA VAL A 114 0.82 -10.29 2.00
C VAL A 114 -0.26 -10.86 1.10
N ILE A 115 -1.08 -9.98 0.54
CA ILE A 115 -2.19 -10.38 -0.34
C ILE A 115 -2.17 -9.56 -1.62
N ASP A 116 -2.60 -10.17 -2.72
CA ASP A 116 -2.76 -9.45 -3.97
C ASP A 116 -3.95 -8.47 -3.90
N ARG A 117 -4.01 -7.59 -4.90
CA ARG A 117 -5.03 -6.54 -4.99
C ARG A 117 -6.45 -7.10 -5.10
N GLU A 118 -6.64 -8.22 -5.81
CA GLU A 118 -7.96 -8.84 -5.99
C GLU A 118 -8.49 -9.37 -4.65
N THR A 119 -7.66 -10.13 -3.93
CA THR A 119 -7.93 -10.67 -2.60
C THR A 119 -8.24 -9.55 -1.60
N TYR A 120 -7.48 -8.45 -1.63
CA TYR A 120 -7.75 -7.28 -0.79
C TYR A 120 -9.15 -6.72 -1.06
N HIS A 121 -9.49 -6.44 -2.32
CA HIS A 121 -10.80 -5.89 -2.68
C HIS A 121 -11.95 -6.86 -2.37
N GLN A 122 -11.76 -8.16 -2.60
CA GLN A 122 -12.74 -9.18 -2.25
C GLN A 122 -13.04 -9.16 -0.74
N ARG A 123 -12.00 -9.21 0.10
CA ARG A 123 -12.22 -9.22 1.56
C ARG A 123 -12.90 -7.94 2.05
N ILE A 124 -12.54 -6.78 1.49
CA ILE A 124 -13.22 -5.51 1.78
C ILE A 124 -14.72 -5.60 1.43
N ALA A 125 -15.06 -6.14 0.26
CA ALA A 125 -16.44 -6.32 -0.15
C ALA A 125 -17.21 -7.30 0.74
N GLU A 126 -16.54 -8.34 1.26
CA GLU A 126 -17.11 -9.33 2.16
C GLU A 126 -17.16 -8.89 3.63
N GLY A 127 -16.60 -7.72 3.97
CA GLY A 127 -16.54 -7.20 5.34
C GLY A 127 -15.50 -7.87 6.24
N TYR A 128 -14.69 -8.78 5.69
CA TYR A 128 -13.54 -9.42 6.36
C TYR A 128 -12.20 -8.76 6.01
N GLY A 129 -12.25 -7.68 5.23
CA GLY A 129 -11.06 -6.94 4.81
C GLY A 129 -10.34 -6.33 6.00
N PRO A 130 -9.03 -6.06 5.88
CA PRO A 130 -8.35 -5.17 6.81
C PRO A 130 -9.22 -3.91 6.95
N ALA A 131 -9.47 -3.44 8.18
CA ALA A 131 -10.32 -2.25 8.41
C ALA A 131 -9.97 -1.17 7.35
N PRO A 132 -10.96 -0.62 6.62
CA PRO A 132 -10.71 0.22 5.47
C PRO A 132 -9.68 1.27 5.85
N ALA A 133 -8.62 1.40 5.05
CA ALA A 133 -7.50 2.29 5.33
C ALA A 133 -8.05 3.62 5.84
N THR A 134 -7.84 3.89 7.13
CA THR A 134 -8.12 5.18 7.73
C THR A 134 -7.41 6.25 6.89
N PRO A 135 -7.84 7.53 6.93
CA PRO A 135 -7.12 8.59 6.21
C PRO A 135 -5.61 8.45 6.47
N VAL A 136 -4.81 8.52 5.41
CA VAL A 136 -3.34 8.31 5.45
C VAL A 136 -2.74 8.90 6.73
N GLY A 137 -2.00 8.09 7.49
CA GLY A 137 -1.43 8.51 8.77
C GLY A 137 -1.36 7.42 9.83
N VAL A 138 -1.09 7.87 11.06
CA VAL A 138 -0.82 7.04 12.23
C VAL A 138 -1.96 7.24 13.24
N HIS A 139 -2.63 6.15 13.62
CA HIS A 139 -3.85 6.19 14.43
C HIS A 139 -3.75 5.22 15.61
N PRO A 140 -4.30 5.54 16.80
CA PRO A 140 -4.41 4.54 17.86
C PRO A 140 -5.32 3.36 17.44
N PHE A 141 -5.17 2.20 18.08
CA PHE A 141 -6.16 1.12 17.99
C PHE A 141 -7.51 1.54 18.58
#